data_AF-A0A258E943-F1
#
_entry.id   AF-A0A258E943-F1
#
_cell.length_a   1.000
_cell.length_b   1.000
_cell.length_c   1.000
_cell.angle_alpha   90.00
_cell.angle_beta   90.00
_cell.angle_gamma   90.00
#
_symmetry.space_group_name_H-M   'P 1'
#
loop_
_entity.id
_entity.type
_entity.pdbx_description
1 polymer ?
#
loop_
_entity_poly.entity_id
_entity_poly.type
_entity_poly.pdbx_seq_one_letter_code
_entity_poly.pdbx_strand_id
1 'polypeptide(L)'
;MKADFGTRAGLSSIVAWSPNPKNPPYFADFPYKDGKVDQLVIAKWAANSPYAMVASHVPALRSFRAIGSDAGDKDGLLHDDTMIHEELDRFGIVNQWAVYDGDHVNRIGQRFDEVVLPFMAKHLDRK
;
A
#
# COMPACT_ATOMS: atom_id res chain seq x y z
N MET A 1 -23.92 -5.04 1.08
CA MET A 1 -24.34 -3.63 1.03
C MET A 1 -24.34 -3.17 -0.43
N LYS A 2 -25.44 -2.62 -0.93
CA LYS A 2 -25.42 -1.84 -2.19
C LYS A 2 -25.02 -0.41 -1.82
N ALA A 3 -23.89 0.07 -2.33
CA ALA A 3 -23.37 1.41 -2.09
C ALA A 3 -22.50 1.85 -3.28
N ASP A 4 -22.25 3.14 -3.40
CA ASP A 4 -21.36 3.71 -4.40
C ASP A 4 -19.90 3.25 -4.19
N PHE A 5 -19.02 3.60 -5.14
CA PHE A 5 -17.60 3.21 -5.05
C PHE A 5 -16.90 3.84 -3.85
N GLY A 6 -17.08 5.13 -3.60
CA GLY A 6 -16.38 5.84 -2.52
C GLY A 6 -16.73 5.28 -1.15
N THR A 7 -18.01 5.00 -0.91
CA THR A 7 -18.45 4.36 0.34
C THR A 7 -17.85 2.96 0.51
N ARG A 8 -17.79 2.16 -0.57
CA ARG A 8 -17.19 0.82 -0.51
C ARG A 8 -15.68 0.88 -0.29
N ALA A 9 -14.98 1.76 -1.01
CA ALA A 9 -13.55 1.98 -0.85
C ALA A 9 -13.23 2.45 0.56
N GLY A 10 -13.98 3.42 1.09
CA GLY A 10 -13.81 3.91 2.46
C GLY A 10 -13.99 2.81 3.51
N LEU A 11 -15.06 2.01 3.40
CA LEU A 11 -15.26 0.88 4.33
C LEU A 11 -14.13 -0.16 4.21
N SER A 12 -13.73 -0.52 2.99
CA SER A 12 -12.61 -1.44 2.77
C SER A 12 -11.31 -0.93 3.38
N SER A 13 -11.02 0.37 3.26
CA SER A 13 -9.87 0.99 3.91
C SER A 13 -9.97 0.91 5.43
N ILE A 14 -11.13 1.19 6.04
CA ILE A 14 -11.29 1.06 7.50
C ILE A 14 -11.03 -0.39 7.95
N VAL A 15 -11.51 -1.38 7.20
CA VAL A 15 -11.29 -2.81 7.51
C VAL A 15 -9.81 -3.20 7.38
N ALA A 16 -9.13 -2.73 6.33
CA ALA A 16 -7.72 -3.06 6.11
C ALA A 16 -6.79 -2.36 7.12
N TRP A 17 -7.08 -1.11 7.50
CA TRP A 17 -6.18 -0.28 8.29
C TRP A 17 -6.45 -0.36 9.80
N SER A 18 -7.63 -0.82 10.22
CA SER A 18 -7.99 -1.00 11.63
C SER A 18 -8.92 -2.20 11.85
N PRO A 19 -8.49 -3.42 11.49
CA PRO A 19 -9.31 -4.61 11.68
C PRO A 19 -9.57 -4.88 13.18
N ASN A 20 -10.80 -5.26 13.50
CA ASN A 20 -11.22 -5.68 14.83
C ASN A 20 -12.20 -6.86 14.73
N PRO A 21 -11.73 -8.12 14.88
CA PRO A 21 -12.56 -9.31 14.73
C PRO A 21 -13.66 -9.44 15.79
N LYS A 22 -13.65 -8.61 16.84
CA LYS A 22 -14.66 -8.59 17.89
C LYS A 22 -15.71 -7.48 17.72
N ASN A 23 -15.66 -6.72 16.62
CA ASN A 23 -16.57 -5.61 16.35
C ASN A 23 -17.45 -5.86 15.11
N PRO A 24 -18.42 -6.80 15.16
CA PRO A 24 -19.35 -7.01 14.06
C PRO A 24 -20.24 -5.77 13.80
N PRO A 25 -20.81 -5.61 12.59
CA PRO A 25 -20.77 -6.55 11.46
C PRO A 25 -19.57 -6.37 10.52
N TYR A 26 -18.83 -5.26 10.64
CA TYR A 26 -17.76 -4.92 9.71
C TYR A 26 -16.38 -5.39 10.15
N PHE A 27 -16.26 -5.81 11.42
CA PHE A 27 -15.03 -6.33 12.00
C PHE A 27 -13.87 -5.33 11.90
N ALA A 28 -14.14 -4.06 12.21
CA ALA A 28 -13.18 -2.96 12.15
C ALA A 28 -13.50 -1.86 13.17
N ASP A 29 -12.48 -1.14 13.62
CA ASP A 29 -12.66 0.08 14.41
C ASP A 29 -12.76 1.28 13.47
N PHE A 30 -13.77 2.14 13.66
CA PHE A 30 -13.95 3.33 12.82
C PHE A 30 -13.14 4.51 13.39
N PRO A 31 -12.50 5.34 12.56
CA PRO A 31 -11.68 6.46 13.02
C PRO A 31 -12.49 7.62 13.62
N TYR A 32 -13.82 7.58 13.46
CA TYR A 32 -14.74 8.57 13.99
C TYR A 32 -15.90 7.88 14.71
N LYS A 33 -16.15 8.30 15.95
CA LYS A 33 -17.22 7.77 16.79
C LYS A 33 -17.80 8.89 17.66
N ASP A 34 -19.13 8.97 17.73
CA ASP A 34 -19.86 9.91 18.60
C ASP A 34 -19.42 11.37 18.46
N GLY A 35 -19.20 11.81 17.22
CA GLY A 35 -18.80 13.19 16.97
C GLY A 35 -17.30 13.46 17.08
N LYS A 36 -16.48 12.46 17.46
CA LYS A 36 -15.07 12.61 17.81
C LYS A 36 -14.18 11.66 17.03
N VAL A 37 -12.96 12.11 16.76
CA VAL A 37 -11.89 11.26 16.20
C VAL A 37 -11.36 10.33 17.29
N ASP A 38 -11.28 9.04 16.99
CA ASP A 38 -10.62 8.07 17.85
C ASP A 38 -9.11 8.06 17.58
N GLN A 39 -8.35 8.69 18.47
CA GLN A 39 -6.90 8.83 18.33
C GLN A 39 -6.17 7.47 18.34
N LEU A 40 -6.71 6.44 19.00
CA LEU A 40 -6.11 5.12 18.97
C LEU A 40 -6.25 4.48 17.59
N VAL A 41 -7.39 4.68 16.92
CA VAL A 41 -7.59 4.19 15.55
C VAL A 41 -6.67 4.93 14.57
N ILE A 42 -6.53 6.25 14.71
CA ILE A 42 -5.58 7.03 13.91
C ILE A 42 -4.14 6.54 14.12
N ALA A 43 -3.74 6.26 15.37
CA ALA A 43 -2.43 5.68 15.65
C ALA A 43 -2.24 4.30 15.03
N LYS A 44 -3.26 3.43 15.02
CA LYS A 44 -3.23 2.14 14.32
C LYS A 44 -3.04 2.34 12.81
N TRP A 45 -3.74 3.29 12.20
CA TRP A 45 -3.59 3.58 10.77
C TRP A 45 -2.18 4.05 10.45
N ALA A 46 -1.62 4.95 11.27
CA ALA A 46 -0.25 5.40 11.10
C ALA A 46 0.75 4.23 11.23
N ALA A 47 0.56 3.33 12.20
CA ALA A 47 1.40 2.14 12.37
C ALA A 47 1.29 1.12 11.21
N ASN A 48 0.14 1.08 10.54
CA ASN A 48 -0.12 0.21 9.38
C ASN A 48 0.22 0.86 8.03
N SER A 49 0.74 2.09 8.02
CA SER A 49 1.18 2.76 6.79
C SER A 49 2.43 2.09 6.22
N PRO A 50 2.45 1.70 4.92
CA PRO A 50 3.64 1.14 4.30
C PRO A 50 4.88 2.04 4.43
N TYR A 51 4.71 3.37 4.36
CA TYR A 51 5.79 4.34 4.58
C TYR A 51 6.35 4.24 6.01
N ALA A 52 5.48 4.26 7.03
CA ALA A 52 5.91 4.14 8.43
C ALA A 52 6.50 2.76 8.77
N MET A 53 6.05 1.72 8.05
CA MET A 53 6.57 0.37 8.21
C MET A 53 8.04 0.24 7.78
N VAL A 54 8.54 1.06 6.85
CA VAL A 54 9.93 0.96 6.36
C VAL A 54 10.93 1.04 7.51
N ALA A 55 10.87 2.10 8.32
CA ALA A 55 11.80 2.32 9.43
C ALA A 55 11.69 1.23 10.53
N SER A 56 10.50 0.68 10.74
CA SER A 56 10.23 -0.30 11.79
C SER A 56 10.48 -1.76 11.37
N HIS A 57 10.59 -2.04 10.07
CA HIS A 57 10.68 -3.41 9.52
C HIS A 57 11.92 -3.64 8.66
N VAL A 58 12.98 -2.83 8.80
CA VAL A 58 14.21 -2.93 7.99
C VAL A 58 14.75 -4.36 7.86
N PRO A 59 14.92 -5.17 8.93
CA PRO A 59 15.43 -6.53 8.78
C PRO A 59 14.51 -7.43 7.94
N ALA A 60 13.20 -7.30 8.10
CA ALA A 60 12.22 -8.07 7.34
C ALA A 60 12.21 -7.66 5.87
N LEU A 61 12.23 -6.35 5.58
CA LEU A 61 12.28 -5.83 4.22
C LEU A 61 13.58 -6.23 3.50
N ARG A 62 14.71 -6.24 4.21
CA ARG A 62 15.99 -6.74 3.67
C ARG A 62 16.00 -8.24 3.39
N SER A 63 15.11 -9.01 4.02
CA SER A 63 14.99 -10.44 3.77
C SER A 63 14.23 -10.76 2.47
N PHE A 64 13.52 -9.78 1.90
CA PHE A 64 12.79 -10.00 0.66
C PHE A 64 13.75 -10.20 -0.50
N ARG A 65 13.38 -11.12 -1.39
CA ARG A 65 14.16 -11.44 -2.59
C ARG A 65 14.32 -10.23 -3.51
N ALA A 66 13.25 -9.46 -3.66
CA ALA A 66 13.21 -8.19 -4.38
C ALA A 66 11.97 -7.40 -3.96
N ILE A 67 12.05 -6.07 -4.07
CA ILE A 67 10.92 -5.14 -3.91
C ILE A 67 10.86 -4.31 -5.20
N GLY A 68 9.67 -4.14 -5.76
CA GLY A 68 9.46 -3.35 -6.97
C GLY A 68 8.10 -2.68 -6.94
N SER A 69 8.05 -1.42 -7.34
CA SER A 69 6.84 -0.60 -7.42
C SER A 69 6.89 0.28 -8.67
N ASP A 70 5.73 0.61 -9.22
CA ASP A 70 5.58 1.64 -10.24
C ASP A 70 4.29 2.44 -10.06
N ALA A 71 4.23 3.65 -10.60
CA ALA A 71 3.05 4.49 -10.57
C ALA A 71 2.89 5.31 -11.87
N GLY A 72 1.65 5.62 -12.21
CA GLY A 72 1.33 6.54 -13.30
C GLY A 72 1.68 7.99 -12.92
N ASP A 73 2.18 8.77 -13.86
CA ASP A 73 2.51 10.20 -13.69
C ASP A 73 1.29 11.09 -13.42
N LYS A 74 0.08 10.60 -13.69
CA LYS A 74 -1.20 11.26 -13.41
C LYS A 74 -1.97 10.56 -12.29
N ASP A 75 -1.37 9.59 -11.61
CA ASP A 75 -1.95 8.96 -10.42
C ASP A 75 -1.89 9.94 -9.23
N GLY A 76 -3.02 10.10 -8.53
CA GLY A 76 -3.11 10.91 -7.32
C GLY A 76 -2.29 10.35 -6.14
N LEU A 77 -1.84 9.10 -6.22
CA LEU A 77 -1.02 8.43 -5.21
C LEU A 77 0.49 8.52 -5.47
N LEU A 78 0.92 9.10 -6.60
CA LEU A 78 2.32 9.15 -7.01
C LEU A 78 3.25 9.73 -5.93
N HIS A 79 2.79 10.75 -5.20
CA HIS A 79 3.57 11.38 -4.13
C HIS A 79 3.91 10.38 -3.01
N ASP A 80 2.89 9.67 -2.50
CA ASP A 80 3.06 8.75 -1.38
C ASP A 80 3.88 7.52 -1.79
N ASP A 81 3.67 7.00 -3.01
CA ASP A 81 4.47 5.88 -3.54
C ASP A 81 5.95 6.27 -3.73
N THR A 82 6.21 7.52 -4.19
CA THR A 82 7.56 8.05 -4.28
C THR A 82 8.21 8.18 -2.89
N MET A 83 7.46 8.64 -1.88
CA MET A 83 7.97 8.71 -0.51
C MET A 83 8.35 7.33 0.04
N ILE A 84 7.59 6.28 -0.26
CA ILE A 84 7.92 4.90 0.15
C ILE A 84 9.23 4.45 -0.50
N HIS A 85 9.39 4.69 -1.82
CA HIS A 85 10.63 4.40 -2.53
C HIS A 85 11.84 5.13 -1.90
N GLU A 86 11.73 6.44 -1.68
CA GLU A 86 12.79 7.25 -1.08
C GLU A 86 13.16 6.78 0.34
N GLU A 87 12.18 6.33 1.12
CA GLU A 87 12.42 5.81 2.46
C GLU A 87 13.13 4.45 2.43
N LEU A 88 12.77 3.56 1.50
CA LEU A 88 13.50 2.31 1.27
C LEU A 88 14.98 2.59 0.91
N ASP A 89 15.22 3.57 0.02
CA ASP A 89 16.55 4.01 -0.37
C ASP A 89 17.35 4.58 0.80
N ARG A 90 16.71 5.43 1.62
CA ARG A 90 17.31 6.01 2.83
C ARG A 90 17.81 4.95 3.80
N PHE A 91 17.06 3.86 3.97
CA PHE A 91 17.45 2.73 4.81
C PHE A 91 18.36 1.73 4.10
N GLY A 92 18.74 1.97 2.84
CA GLY A 92 19.61 1.12 2.03
C GLY A 92 18.98 -0.23 1.67
N ILE A 93 17.66 -0.28 1.54
CA ILE A 93 16.89 -1.45 1.14
C ILE A 93 16.77 -1.46 -0.38
N VAL A 94 17.30 -2.51 -1.03
CA VAL A 94 17.28 -2.62 -2.49
C VAL A 94 15.84 -2.73 -2.98
N ASN A 95 15.46 -1.81 -3.85
CA ASN A 95 14.13 -1.76 -4.46
C ASN A 95 14.20 -1.21 -5.90
N GLN A 96 13.16 -1.41 -6.69
CA GLN A 96 13.01 -0.88 -8.04
C GLN A 96 11.79 0.05 -8.08
N TRP A 97 11.97 1.22 -8.68
CA TRP A 97 10.93 2.23 -8.82
C TRP A 97 10.86 2.74 -10.26
N ALA A 98 9.64 2.96 -10.75
CA ALA A 98 9.41 3.57 -12.05
C ALA A 98 8.15 4.43 -12.05
N VAL A 99 8.23 5.57 -12.73
CA VAL A 99 7.05 6.38 -13.09
C VAL A 99 6.81 6.22 -14.58
N TYR A 100 5.56 6.01 -14.98
CA TYR A 100 5.19 5.84 -16.38
C TYR A 100 4.07 6.79 -16.78
N ASP A 101 3.93 7.08 -18.07
CA ASP A 101 2.81 7.87 -18.60
C ASP A 101 1.49 7.10 -18.39
N GLY A 102 0.70 7.46 -17.38
CA GLY A 102 -0.46 6.68 -16.95
C GLY A 102 -1.22 7.30 -15.79
N ASP A 103 -2.37 6.72 -15.47
CA ASP A 103 -3.19 7.08 -14.30
C ASP A 103 -3.39 5.86 -13.40
N HIS A 104 -4.19 6.01 -12.34
CA HIS A 104 -4.43 4.98 -11.34
C HIS A 104 -5.02 3.67 -11.88
N VAL A 105 -5.70 3.69 -13.03
CA VAL A 105 -6.51 2.56 -13.52
C VAL A 105 -6.18 2.12 -14.94
N ASN A 106 -5.40 2.90 -15.68
CA ASN A 106 -5.02 2.57 -17.04
C ASN A 106 -3.71 1.75 -17.12
N ARG A 107 -3.47 1.15 -18.29
CA ARG A 107 -2.26 0.37 -18.61
C ARG A 107 -1.96 -0.83 -17.70
N ILE A 108 -2.81 -1.17 -16.73
CA ILE A 108 -2.59 -2.30 -15.80
C ILE A 108 -2.22 -3.59 -16.52
N GLY A 109 -2.97 -3.99 -17.55
CA GLY A 109 -2.65 -5.20 -18.33
C GLY A 109 -1.28 -5.14 -19.01
N GLN A 110 -0.92 -3.98 -19.59
CA GLN A 110 0.39 -3.75 -20.20
C GLN A 110 1.51 -3.81 -19.16
N ARG A 111 1.34 -3.15 -18.00
CA ARG A 111 2.33 -3.18 -16.91
C ARG A 111 2.53 -4.60 -16.37
N PHE A 112 1.46 -5.39 -16.29
CA PHE A 112 1.57 -6.78 -15.88
C PHE A 112 2.44 -7.60 -16.86
N ASP A 113 2.19 -7.48 -18.16
CA ASP A 113 2.90 -8.22 -19.19
C ASP A 113 4.38 -7.77 -19.32
N GLU A 114 4.61 -6.46 -19.39
CA GLU A 114 5.93 -5.91 -19.71
C GLU A 114 6.84 -5.73 -18.48
N VAL A 115 6.27 -5.62 -17.27
CA VAL A 115 7.02 -5.28 -16.05
C VAL A 115 6.84 -6.31 -14.94
N VAL A 116 5.61 -6.55 -14.47
CA VAL A 116 5.38 -7.37 -13.27
C VAL A 116 5.76 -8.84 -13.49
N LEU A 117 5.27 -9.46 -14.57
CA LEU A 117 5.57 -10.87 -14.86
C LEU A 117 7.07 -11.09 -15.14
N PRO A 118 7.76 -10.27 -15.95
CA PRO A 118 9.21 -10.36 -16.11
C PRO A 118 10.00 -10.11 -14.83
N PHE A 119 9.58 -9.15 -13.98
CA PHE A 119 10.19 -8.90 -12.67
C PHE A 119 10.10 -10.15 -11.78
N MET A 120 8.92 -10.74 -11.68
CA MET A 120 8.70 -11.95 -10.90
C MET A 120 9.51 -13.13 -11.46
N ALA A 121 9.51 -13.34 -12.78
CA ALA A 121 10.30 -14.38 -13.42
C ALA A 121 11.79 -14.22 -13.09
N LYS A 122 12.35 -13.02 -13.22
CA LYS A 122 13.77 -12.75 -12.90
C LYS A 122 14.14 -13.06 -11.46
N HIS A 123 13.26 -12.76 -10.50
CA HIS A 123 13.60 -12.81 -9.08
C HIS A 123 13.17 -14.09 -8.38
N LEU A 124 12.13 -14.76 -8.86
CA LEU A 124 11.60 -16.00 -8.30
C LEU A 124 12.10 -17.26 -9.00
N ASP A 125 12.82 -17.14 -10.12
CA ASP A 125 13.40 -18.30 -10.78
C ASP A 125 14.31 -19.04 -9.78
N ARG A 126 13.95 -20.29 -9.50
CA ARG A 126 14.71 -21.14 -8.62
C ARG A 126 15.87 -21.68 -9.44
N LYS A 127 17.08 -21.22 -9.14
CA LYS A 127 18.27 -22.00 -9.51
C LYS A 127 18.24 -23.34 -8.79
#